data_AF-B0WNV9-F1
#
_entry.id   AF-B0WNV9-F1
#
_cell.length_a   1.000
_cell.length_b   1.000
_cell.length_c   1.000
_cell.angle_alpha   90.00
_cell.angle_beta   90.00
_cell.angle_gamma   90.00
#
_symmetry.space_group_name_H-M   'P 1'
#
loop_
_entity.id
_entity.type
_entity.pdbx_description
1 polymer ?
#
loop_
_entity_poly.entity_id
_entity_poly.type
_entity_poly.pdbx_seq_one_letter_code
_entity_poly.pdbx_strand_id
1 'polypeptide(L)'
;MFDHTLATQPIPGVTPEVFYRAANIYLQKPHVVNRKLFGASTLATFRVWRGGPVDVDEFVDRLRERLSAGGEDNGIEKGVREVCDDLGWEVELLPEGVDLNGFEGGCLVLKRLLPRNLNVFKPLEVLAIVDPELKRITFRCLQDEENNLTPKFSFAVQLVEETLSIICKSTPTPDEKSSIWLKEVLFRRLLKWIDNLIQKTDQKGEQISLGLINDLEEYNRLYGELKTKYGTEMVRIWPESTDPRKFVYEDVAIATYLL
;
A
#
# COMPACT_ATOMS: atom_id res chain seq x y z
N MET A 1 -1.29 14.31 -15.98
CA MET A 1 0.05 14.79 -15.57
C MET A 1 -0.01 15.33 -14.13
N PHE A 2 0.94 14.99 -13.26
CA PHE A 2 1.07 15.56 -11.90
C PHE A 2 1.58 17.00 -11.98
N ASP A 3 0.93 17.92 -11.28
CA ASP A 3 1.16 19.37 -11.40
C ASP A 3 1.33 20.07 -10.04
N HIS A 4 1.10 19.37 -8.92
CA HIS A 4 1.29 19.90 -7.58
C HIS A 4 2.32 19.10 -6.78
N THR A 5 3.20 19.80 -6.05
CA THR A 5 4.18 19.19 -5.13
C THR A 5 3.77 19.44 -3.68
N LEU A 6 3.42 18.37 -2.96
CA LEU A 6 2.98 18.45 -1.55
C LEU A 6 4.16 18.58 -0.58
N ALA A 7 5.25 17.88 -0.88
CA ALA A 7 6.45 17.86 -0.06
C ALA A 7 7.66 17.61 -0.95
N THR A 8 8.78 18.23 -0.62
CA THR A 8 10.05 18.04 -1.32
C THR A 8 11.22 18.27 -0.37
N GLN A 9 12.27 17.46 -0.48
CA GLN A 9 13.49 17.61 0.31
C GLN A 9 14.68 16.96 -0.42
N PRO A 10 15.82 17.67 -0.55
CA PRO A 10 17.09 17.07 -0.96
C PRO A 10 17.59 16.05 0.07
N ILE A 11 18.12 14.92 -0.40
CA ILE A 11 18.70 13.85 0.40
C ILE A 11 20.06 13.48 -0.20
N PRO A 12 21.15 14.13 0.24
CA PRO A 12 22.49 13.86 -0.29
C PRO A 12 22.87 12.38 -0.19
N GLY A 13 23.36 11.80 -1.29
CA GLY A 13 23.82 10.41 -1.33
C GLY A 13 22.70 9.35 -1.41
N VAL A 14 21.44 9.75 -1.63
CA VAL A 14 20.36 8.80 -1.90
C VAL A 14 20.53 8.15 -3.27
N THR A 15 20.53 6.82 -3.32
CA THR A 15 20.54 6.08 -4.58
C THR A 15 19.11 5.66 -4.96
N PRO A 16 18.83 5.36 -6.24
CA PRO A 16 17.56 4.78 -6.65
C PRO A 16 17.21 3.49 -5.88
N GLU A 17 18.20 2.65 -5.58
CA GLU A 17 18.02 1.43 -4.79
C GLU A 17 17.51 1.75 -3.38
N VAL A 18 18.13 2.70 -2.67
CA VAL A 18 17.69 3.13 -1.35
C VAL A 18 16.27 3.71 -1.40
N PHE A 19 15.99 4.52 -2.41
CA PHE A 19 14.65 5.08 -2.63
C PHE A 19 13.60 3.97 -2.80
N TYR A 20 13.84 3.00 -3.69
CA TYR A 20 12.91 1.90 -3.92
C TYR A 20 12.73 1.04 -2.69
N ARG A 21 13.80 0.73 -1.96
CA ARG A 21 13.71 0.00 -0.69
C ARG A 21 12.85 0.73 0.34
N ALA A 22 13.02 2.05 0.49
CA ALA A 22 12.20 2.86 1.40
C ALA A 22 10.73 2.94 0.96
N ALA A 23 10.48 3.19 -0.32
CA ALA A 23 9.13 3.28 -0.86
C ALA A 23 8.40 1.93 -0.85
N ASN A 24 9.15 0.83 -1.03
CA ASN A 24 8.62 -0.54 -0.93
C ASN A 24 8.12 -0.86 0.48
N ILE A 25 8.69 -0.27 1.54
CA ILE A 25 8.14 -0.41 2.91
C ILE A 25 6.69 0.09 2.94
N TYR A 26 6.40 1.24 2.35
CA TYR A 26 5.03 1.76 2.29
C TYR A 26 4.12 0.90 1.41
N LEU A 27 4.59 0.51 0.22
CA LEU A 27 3.84 -0.32 -0.73
C LEU A 27 3.45 -1.68 -0.12
N GLN A 28 4.38 -2.33 0.59
CA GLN A 28 4.13 -3.64 1.19
C GLN A 28 3.43 -3.55 2.55
N LYS A 29 3.73 -2.52 3.35
CA LYS A 29 3.30 -2.42 4.75
C LYS A 29 2.69 -1.05 5.06
N PRO A 30 1.61 -0.62 4.39
CA PRO A 30 1.02 0.71 4.62
C PRO A 30 0.52 0.93 6.05
N HIS A 31 0.24 -0.15 6.79
CA HIS A 31 -0.15 -0.13 8.20
C HIS A 31 0.92 0.45 9.14
N VAL A 32 2.20 0.51 8.75
CA VAL A 32 3.26 1.12 9.58
C VAL A 32 3.16 2.64 9.66
N VAL A 33 2.45 3.27 8.70
CA VAL A 33 2.19 4.71 8.68
C VAL A 33 0.71 5.05 8.89
N ASN A 34 -0.20 4.11 8.60
CA ASN A 34 -1.62 4.26 8.86
C ASN A 34 -2.13 3.22 9.87
N ARG A 35 -2.26 3.61 11.13
CA ARG A 35 -2.73 2.75 12.23
C ARG A 35 -4.17 2.26 12.09
N LYS A 36 -4.98 2.86 11.20
CA LYS A 36 -6.34 2.40 10.88
C LYS A 36 -6.31 1.11 10.07
N LEU A 37 -5.18 0.78 9.45
CA LEU A 37 -4.97 -0.47 8.75
C LEU A 37 -4.48 -1.55 9.72
N PHE A 38 -4.98 -2.75 9.50
CA PHE A 38 -4.40 -3.98 10.04
C PHE A 38 -3.19 -4.38 9.21
N GLY A 39 -3.35 -4.38 7.88
CA GLY A 39 -2.33 -4.82 6.94
C GLY A 39 -2.69 -4.46 5.50
N ALA A 40 -1.96 -5.04 4.55
CA ALA A 40 -2.34 -5.05 3.15
C ALA A 40 -1.93 -6.39 2.52
N SER A 41 -2.77 -6.96 1.67
CA SER A 41 -2.45 -8.12 0.84
C SER A 41 -2.15 -7.69 -0.60
N THR A 42 -1.34 -8.46 -1.31
CA THR A 42 -1.13 -8.30 -2.75
C THR A 42 -2.20 -9.11 -3.45
N LEU A 43 -2.99 -8.47 -4.31
CA LEU A 43 -3.97 -9.18 -5.15
C LEU A 43 -3.30 -9.72 -6.41
N ALA A 44 -2.47 -8.91 -7.05
CA ALA A 44 -1.73 -9.29 -8.24
C ALA A 44 -0.56 -8.34 -8.45
N THR A 45 0.50 -8.85 -9.09
CA THR A 45 1.64 -8.05 -9.53
C THR A 45 1.90 -8.35 -10.99
N PHE A 46 1.95 -7.33 -11.83
CA PHE A 46 2.24 -7.46 -13.25
C PHE A 46 3.54 -6.74 -13.56
N ARG A 47 4.43 -7.41 -14.29
CA ARG A 47 5.47 -6.72 -15.06
C ARG A 47 4.83 -6.17 -16.33
N VAL A 48 5.18 -4.94 -16.68
CA VAL A 48 4.64 -4.27 -17.86
C VAL A 48 5.75 -3.65 -18.71
N TRP A 49 5.68 -3.87 -20.01
CA TRP A 49 6.52 -3.20 -21.02
C TRP A 49 5.63 -2.28 -21.84
N ARG A 50 5.97 -0.98 -21.83
CA ARG A 50 5.13 0.08 -22.40
C ARG A 50 5.96 1.19 -23.03
N GLY A 51 5.37 1.87 -24.01
CA GLY A 51 5.93 3.07 -24.63
C GLY A 51 5.50 4.35 -23.88
N GLY A 52 6.22 4.70 -22.81
CA GLY A 52 6.07 6.00 -22.14
C GLY A 52 5.20 6.02 -20.87
N PRO A 53 5.00 7.21 -20.26
CA PRO A 53 4.36 7.38 -18.95
C PRO A 53 2.87 7.06 -18.97
N VAL A 54 2.36 6.55 -17.84
CA VAL A 54 0.95 6.20 -17.66
C VAL A 54 0.18 7.32 -16.99
N ASP A 55 -0.96 7.69 -17.55
CA ASP A 55 -1.97 8.37 -16.76
C ASP A 55 -2.72 7.35 -15.90
N VAL A 56 -2.36 7.31 -14.62
CA VAL A 56 -2.91 6.35 -13.66
C VAL A 56 -4.42 6.51 -13.46
N ASP A 57 -4.95 7.73 -13.58
CA ASP A 57 -6.39 7.95 -13.40
C ASP A 57 -7.14 7.37 -14.60
N GLU A 58 -6.64 7.61 -15.83
CA GLU A 58 -7.20 6.99 -17.04
C GLU A 58 -7.15 5.45 -16.97
N PHE A 59 -6.03 4.89 -16.51
CA PHE A 59 -5.90 3.44 -16.33
C PHE A 59 -6.93 2.89 -15.35
N VAL A 60 -7.10 3.56 -14.20
CA VAL A 60 -8.06 3.14 -13.17
C VAL A 60 -9.50 3.29 -13.63
N ASP A 61 -9.82 4.34 -14.39
CA ASP A 61 -11.16 4.53 -14.95
C ASP A 61 -11.51 3.42 -15.95
N ARG A 62 -10.61 3.08 -16.88
CA ARG A 62 -10.80 1.93 -17.78
C ARG A 62 -10.94 0.61 -17.01
N LEU A 63 -10.12 0.39 -15.97
CA LEU A 63 -10.22 -0.82 -15.15
C LEU A 63 -11.58 -0.91 -14.45
N ARG A 64 -12.08 0.19 -13.87
CA ARG A 64 -13.41 0.23 -13.24
C ARG A 64 -14.52 -0.11 -14.21
N GLU A 65 -14.45 0.40 -15.44
CA GLU A 65 -15.41 0.07 -16.49
C GLU A 65 -15.42 -1.43 -16.79
N ARG A 66 -14.25 -2.07 -16.90
CA ARG A 66 -14.12 -3.53 -17.12
C ARG A 66 -14.66 -4.36 -15.96
N LEU A 67 -14.37 -3.94 -14.72
CA LEU A 67 -14.86 -4.62 -13.53
C LEU A 67 -16.38 -4.49 -13.38
N SER A 68 -16.96 -3.37 -13.80
CA SER A 68 -18.41 -3.13 -13.74
C SER A 68 -19.18 -3.83 -14.86
N ALA A 69 -18.56 -4.03 -16.02
CA ALA A 69 -19.16 -4.71 -17.17
C ALA A 69 -19.09 -6.25 -17.07
N GLY A 70 -18.29 -6.78 -16.15
CA GLY A 70 -18.10 -8.21 -15.94
C GLY A 70 -19.21 -8.89 -15.13
N GLY A 71 -19.53 -10.14 -15.47
CA GLY A 71 -20.25 -11.03 -14.56
C GLY A 71 -19.36 -11.48 -13.38
N GLU A 72 -19.87 -12.34 -12.50
CA GLU A 72 -19.18 -12.86 -11.29
C GLU A 72 -17.78 -13.48 -11.55
N ASP A 73 -17.42 -13.74 -12.81
CA ASP A 73 -16.18 -14.40 -13.26
C ASP A 73 -15.07 -13.41 -13.72
N ASN A 74 -15.30 -12.09 -13.68
CA ASN A 74 -14.29 -11.08 -14.06
C ASN A 74 -13.39 -10.71 -12.86
N GLY A 75 -12.40 -11.56 -12.59
CA GLY A 75 -11.36 -11.26 -11.60
C GLY A 75 -10.53 -10.01 -11.97
N ILE A 76 -10.04 -9.29 -10.96
CA ILE A 76 -9.26 -8.06 -11.12
C ILE A 76 -8.05 -8.22 -12.05
N GLU A 77 -7.44 -9.39 -12.06
CA GLU A 77 -6.33 -9.71 -12.97
C GLU A 77 -6.72 -9.69 -14.44
N LYS A 78 -7.91 -10.23 -14.77
CA LYS A 78 -8.41 -10.24 -16.14
C LYS A 78 -8.68 -8.81 -16.61
N GLY A 79 -9.30 -8.00 -15.76
CA GLY A 79 -9.51 -6.58 -16.04
C GLY A 79 -8.21 -5.83 -16.31
N VAL A 80 -7.15 -6.09 -15.51
CA VAL A 80 -5.84 -5.47 -15.75
C VAL A 80 -5.25 -5.89 -17.10
N ARG A 81 -5.31 -7.19 -17.45
CA ARG A 81 -4.82 -7.67 -18.75
C ARG A 81 -5.55 -7.00 -19.92
N GLU A 82 -6.89 -6.97 -19.86
CA GLU A 82 -7.71 -6.32 -20.89
C GLU A 82 -7.38 -4.83 -21.07
N VAL A 83 -7.21 -4.08 -19.97
CA VAL A 83 -6.82 -2.66 -20.05
C VAL A 83 -5.42 -2.50 -20.64
N CYS A 84 -4.49 -3.39 -20.30
CA CYS A 84 -3.14 -3.35 -20.85
C CYS A 84 -3.11 -3.69 -22.35
N ASP A 85 -3.90 -4.69 -22.78
CA ASP A 85 -4.05 -5.07 -24.19
C ASP A 85 -4.63 -3.89 -25.01
N ASP A 86 -5.65 -3.21 -24.48
CA ASP A 86 -6.23 -2.00 -25.10
C ASP A 86 -5.22 -0.84 -25.24
N LEU A 87 -4.24 -0.79 -24.34
CA LEU A 87 -3.16 0.20 -24.35
C LEU A 87 -1.94 -0.28 -25.16
N GLY A 88 -1.98 -1.51 -25.71
CA GLY A 88 -0.89 -2.12 -26.46
C GLY A 88 0.34 -2.43 -25.60
N TRP A 89 0.16 -2.72 -24.31
CA TRP A 89 1.25 -3.06 -23.40
C TRP A 89 1.41 -4.57 -23.32
N GLU A 90 2.66 -5.02 -23.30
CA GLU A 90 2.95 -6.41 -22.94
C GLU A 90 2.95 -6.54 -21.43
N VAL A 91 2.28 -7.57 -20.92
CA VAL A 91 2.16 -7.82 -19.48
C VAL A 91 2.44 -9.27 -19.11
N GLU A 92 3.13 -9.44 -17.99
CA GLU A 92 3.44 -10.74 -17.41
C GLU A 92 2.97 -10.73 -15.94
N LEU A 93 2.12 -11.69 -15.56
CA LEU A 93 1.75 -11.87 -14.16
C LEU A 93 2.94 -12.47 -13.40
N LEU A 94 3.31 -11.84 -12.29
CA LEU A 94 4.40 -12.27 -11.44
C LEU A 94 3.88 -13.06 -10.24
N PRO A 95 4.67 -14.01 -9.72
CA PRO A 95 4.36 -14.70 -8.47
C PRO A 95 4.21 -13.74 -7.28
N GLU A 96 3.56 -14.19 -6.22
CA GLU A 96 3.53 -13.45 -4.96
C GLU A 96 4.92 -13.31 -4.32
N GLY A 97 5.12 -12.21 -3.60
CA GLY A 97 6.34 -11.98 -2.81
C GLY A 97 7.58 -11.57 -3.62
N VAL A 98 7.42 -11.26 -4.91
CA VAL A 98 8.51 -10.79 -5.76
C VAL A 98 9.10 -9.47 -5.24
N ASP A 99 10.43 -9.43 -5.12
CA ASP A 99 11.14 -8.21 -4.74
C ASP A 99 11.25 -7.26 -5.94
N LEU A 100 10.66 -6.07 -5.82
CA LEU A 100 10.64 -5.05 -6.86
C LEU A 100 11.98 -4.34 -7.05
N ASN A 101 13.00 -4.65 -6.24
CA ASN A 101 14.35 -4.10 -6.40
C ASN A 101 15.02 -4.63 -7.68
N GLY A 102 15.60 -3.74 -8.48
CA GLY A 102 16.36 -4.12 -9.68
C GLY A 102 15.50 -4.66 -10.84
N PHE A 103 14.19 -4.41 -10.81
CA PHE A 103 13.28 -4.80 -11.89
C PHE A 103 13.57 -4.03 -13.19
N GLU A 104 13.74 -4.77 -14.29
CA GLU A 104 13.69 -4.21 -15.64
C GLU A 104 12.22 -4.08 -16.09
N GLY A 105 11.86 -2.90 -16.61
CA GLY A 105 10.49 -2.56 -17.02
C GLY A 105 9.61 -2.00 -15.88
N GLY A 106 8.42 -1.53 -16.23
CA GLY A 106 7.46 -1.02 -15.25
C GLY A 106 6.79 -2.16 -14.47
N CYS A 107 6.17 -1.82 -13.34
CA CYS A 107 5.36 -2.78 -12.59
C CYS A 107 4.02 -2.19 -12.16
N LEU A 108 2.95 -2.98 -12.28
CA LEU A 108 1.64 -2.70 -11.70
C LEU A 108 1.43 -3.62 -10.50
N VAL A 109 1.16 -3.04 -9.34
CA VAL A 109 0.94 -3.78 -8.10
C VAL A 109 -0.46 -3.45 -7.59
N LEU A 110 -1.33 -4.45 -7.55
CA LEU A 110 -2.64 -4.32 -6.94
C LEU A 110 -2.57 -4.76 -5.49
N LYS A 111 -2.98 -3.86 -4.61
CA LYS A 111 -3.00 -4.07 -3.16
C LYS A 111 -4.42 -3.99 -2.65
N ARG A 112 -4.78 -4.87 -1.71
CA ARG A 112 -5.97 -4.73 -0.87
C ARG A 112 -5.56 -4.24 0.51
N LEU A 113 -6.00 -3.02 0.85
CA LEU A 113 -5.85 -2.44 2.17
C LEU A 113 -6.86 -3.06 3.13
N LEU A 114 -6.36 -3.66 4.21
CA LEU A 114 -7.17 -4.36 5.19
C LEU A 114 -7.36 -3.47 6.42
N PRO A 115 -8.56 -2.93 6.69
CA PRO A 115 -8.79 -2.10 7.87
C PRO A 115 -8.70 -2.92 9.16
N ARG A 116 -8.30 -2.23 10.24
CA ARG A 116 -8.27 -2.79 11.60
C ARG A 116 -9.64 -2.85 12.26
N ASN A 117 -10.59 -2.04 11.79
CA ASN A 117 -11.95 -2.00 12.30
C ASN A 117 -12.94 -2.22 11.15
N LEU A 118 -13.36 -3.47 10.98
CA LEU A 118 -14.27 -3.91 9.91
C LEU A 118 -15.71 -3.36 10.08
N ASN A 119 -16.08 -2.89 11.27
CA ASN A 119 -17.39 -2.27 11.52
C ASN A 119 -17.47 -0.83 11.00
N VAL A 120 -16.33 -0.19 10.77
CA VAL A 120 -16.24 1.24 10.38
C VAL A 120 -15.75 1.39 8.95
N PHE A 121 -14.82 0.53 8.53
CA PHE A 121 -14.20 0.64 7.22
C PHE A 121 -14.29 -0.69 6.47
N LYS A 122 -14.52 -0.60 5.16
CA LYS A 122 -14.42 -1.73 4.25
C LYS A 122 -13.00 -1.84 3.69
N PRO A 123 -12.55 -3.05 3.27
CA PRO A 123 -11.35 -3.19 2.47
C PRO A 123 -11.40 -2.31 1.22
N LEU A 124 -10.24 -1.78 0.83
CA LEU A 124 -10.09 -0.96 -0.37
C LEU A 124 -8.98 -1.51 -1.23
N GLU A 125 -9.07 -1.29 -2.52
CA GLU A 125 -8.08 -1.72 -3.50
C GLU A 125 -7.32 -0.50 -4.00
N VAL A 126 -6.00 -0.65 -4.09
CA VAL A 126 -5.10 0.41 -4.51
C VAL A 126 -4.21 -0.14 -5.60
N LEU A 127 -4.17 0.58 -6.73
CA LEU A 127 -3.18 0.36 -7.77
C LEU A 127 -1.94 1.17 -7.45
N ALA A 128 -0.79 0.50 -7.43
CA ALA A 128 0.51 1.14 -7.44
C ALA A 128 1.22 0.89 -8.77
N ILE A 129 1.73 1.95 -9.39
CA ILE A 129 2.52 1.88 -10.62
C ILE A 129 3.95 2.26 -10.29
N VAL A 130 4.87 1.31 -10.45
CA VAL A 130 6.31 1.51 -10.31
C VAL A 130 6.87 1.83 -11.69
N ASP A 131 7.53 2.97 -11.80
CA ASP A 131 8.16 3.47 -13.01
C ASP A 131 9.66 3.71 -12.75
N PRO A 132 10.52 2.75 -13.16
CA PRO A 132 11.98 2.86 -13.01
C PRO A 132 12.60 4.04 -13.74
N GLU A 133 12.11 4.37 -14.94
CA GLU A 133 12.65 5.46 -15.77
C GLU A 133 12.42 6.81 -15.10
N LEU A 134 11.22 7.02 -14.55
CA LEU A 134 10.86 8.24 -13.84
C LEU A 134 11.28 8.26 -12.37
N LYS A 135 11.88 7.16 -11.87
CA LYS A 135 12.19 6.95 -10.45
C LYS A 135 11.00 7.25 -9.55
N ARG A 136 9.84 6.71 -9.91
CA ARG A 136 8.54 7.09 -9.36
C ARG A 136 7.69 5.89 -8.97
N ILE A 137 6.96 5.99 -7.87
CA ILE A 137 5.86 5.09 -7.54
C ILE A 137 4.59 5.91 -7.39
N THR A 138 3.59 5.59 -8.21
CA THR A 138 2.28 6.25 -8.22
C THR A 138 1.25 5.39 -7.54
N PHE A 139 0.34 5.96 -6.76
CA PHE A 139 -0.72 5.27 -6.04
C PHE A 139 -2.08 5.87 -6.39
N ARG A 140 -3.07 5.01 -6.64
CA ARG A 140 -4.47 5.40 -6.86
C ARG A 140 -5.42 4.39 -6.25
N CYS A 141 -6.39 4.87 -5.47
CA CYS A 141 -7.49 4.06 -4.96
C CYS A 141 -8.45 3.70 -6.09
N LEU A 142 -8.87 2.43 -6.16
CA LEU A 142 -9.84 1.96 -7.15
C LEU A 142 -11.26 2.34 -6.76
N GLN A 143 -11.56 2.49 -5.48
CA GLN A 143 -12.86 2.94 -4.97
C GLN A 143 -12.93 4.48 -4.94
N ASP A 144 -14.07 5.05 -5.33
CA ASP A 144 -14.32 6.51 -5.27
C ASP A 144 -15.07 6.95 -3.99
N GLU A 145 -15.55 5.99 -3.18
CA GLU A 145 -16.27 6.31 -1.96
C GLU A 145 -15.42 7.09 -0.94
N GLU A 146 -16.12 7.91 -0.15
CA GLU A 146 -15.59 8.51 1.08
C GLU A 146 -14.91 7.46 1.96
N ASN A 147 -13.59 7.58 2.09
CA ASN A 147 -12.81 6.72 2.96
C ASN A 147 -11.74 7.54 3.71
N ASN A 148 -11.27 6.98 4.81
CA ASN A 148 -10.24 7.59 5.65
C ASN A 148 -9.00 6.69 5.78
N LEU A 149 -8.81 5.77 4.82
CA LEU A 149 -7.74 4.77 4.81
C LEU A 149 -6.63 5.11 3.82
N THR A 150 -6.95 5.77 2.72
CA THR A 150 -5.98 6.19 1.70
C THR A 150 -6.48 7.46 0.99
N PRO A 151 -5.59 8.33 0.47
CA PRO A 151 -6.01 9.41 -0.42
C PRO A 151 -6.82 8.89 -1.60
N LYS A 152 -7.91 9.59 -1.93
CA LYS A 152 -8.76 9.25 -3.10
C LYS A 152 -8.09 9.63 -4.41
N PHE A 153 -7.31 10.71 -4.40
CA PHE A 153 -6.63 11.23 -5.59
C PHE A 153 -5.32 10.48 -5.84
N SER A 154 -4.89 10.50 -7.11
CA SER A 154 -3.58 10.00 -7.49
C SER A 154 -2.46 10.84 -6.88
N PHE A 155 -1.53 10.18 -6.21
CA PHE A 155 -0.28 10.78 -5.74
C PHE A 155 0.89 9.88 -6.09
N ALA A 156 2.08 10.46 -6.17
CA ALA A 156 3.29 9.72 -6.43
C ALA A 156 4.43 10.14 -5.51
N VAL A 157 5.26 9.18 -5.14
CA VAL A 157 6.56 9.43 -4.52
C VAL A 157 7.59 9.36 -5.64
N GLN A 158 8.46 10.37 -5.75
CA GLN A 158 9.45 10.46 -6.81
C GLN A 158 10.83 10.85 -6.27
N LEU A 159 11.87 10.29 -6.88
CA LEU A 159 13.24 10.74 -6.72
C LEU A 159 13.75 11.36 -8.03
N VAL A 160 14.05 12.66 -8.04
CA VAL A 160 14.71 13.33 -9.17
C VAL A 160 16.07 13.80 -8.69
N GLU A 161 17.12 13.33 -9.35
CA GLU A 161 18.51 13.51 -8.90
C GLU A 161 18.67 12.96 -7.48
N GLU A 162 18.78 13.83 -6.49
CA GLU A 162 18.83 13.49 -5.06
C GLU A 162 17.68 14.14 -4.27
N THR A 163 16.63 14.59 -4.95
CA THR A 163 15.48 15.25 -4.32
C THR A 163 14.29 14.30 -4.27
N LEU A 164 13.85 13.97 -3.05
CA LEU A 164 12.64 13.21 -2.82
C LEU A 164 11.44 14.16 -2.81
N SER A 165 10.38 13.81 -3.53
CA SER A 165 9.13 14.55 -3.52
C SER A 165 7.91 13.65 -3.42
N ILE A 166 6.82 14.20 -2.86
CA ILE A 166 5.47 13.68 -3.07
C ILE A 166 4.72 14.68 -3.94
N ILE A 167 4.24 14.20 -5.08
CA ILE A 167 3.48 14.98 -6.07
C ILE A 167 2.08 14.41 -6.21
N CYS A 168 1.11 15.26 -6.55
CA CYS A 168 -0.28 14.87 -6.80
C CYS A 168 -0.89 15.72 -7.92
N LYS A 169 -2.01 15.25 -8.48
CA LYS A 169 -2.78 16.07 -9.42
C LYS A 169 -3.58 17.10 -8.63
N SER A 170 -3.60 18.34 -9.09
CA SER A 170 -4.47 19.40 -8.55
C SER A 170 -5.92 18.97 -8.73
N THR A 171 -6.64 18.85 -7.63
CA THR A 171 -8.09 18.62 -7.65
C THR A 171 -8.83 19.93 -7.38
N PRO A 172 -9.99 20.17 -8.01
CA PRO A 172 -10.81 21.37 -7.74
C PRO A 172 -11.22 21.48 -6.27
N THR A 173 -11.37 20.33 -5.61
CA THR A 173 -11.60 20.20 -4.18
C THR A 173 -10.41 19.46 -3.55
N PRO A 174 -9.42 20.18 -2.98
CA PRO A 174 -8.29 19.54 -2.35
C PRO A 174 -8.75 18.81 -1.08
N ASP A 175 -8.51 17.51 -1.00
CA ASP A 175 -8.62 16.78 0.26
C ASP A 175 -7.43 17.17 1.14
N GLU A 176 -7.64 18.23 1.91
CA GLU A 176 -6.63 18.82 2.78
C GLU A 176 -6.15 17.83 3.83
N LYS A 177 -7.02 16.95 4.35
CA LYS A 177 -6.64 15.94 5.35
C LYS A 177 -5.67 14.92 4.76
N SER A 178 -5.96 14.41 3.57
CA SER A 178 -5.07 13.48 2.86
C SER A 178 -3.75 14.16 2.46
N SER A 179 -3.81 15.42 2.03
CA SER A 179 -2.62 16.21 1.66
C SER A 179 -1.70 16.46 2.86
N ILE A 180 -2.27 16.85 4.00
CA ILE A 180 -1.54 16.98 5.27
C ILE A 180 -0.97 15.64 5.70
N TRP A 181 -1.73 14.54 5.61
CA TRP A 181 -1.24 13.22 5.98
C TRP A 181 -0.06 12.77 5.10
N LEU A 182 -0.13 12.99 3.79
CA LEU A 182 0.96 12.70 2.86
C LEU A 182 2.24 13.47 3.23
N LYS A 183 2.12 14.77 3.50
CA LYS A 183 3.25 15.64 3.85
C LYS A 183 3.81 15.38 5.25
N GLU A 184 2.96 15.32 6.26
CA GLU A 184 3.39 15.31 7.66
C GLU A 184 3.63 13.90 8.20
N VAL A 185 3.03 12.87 7.59
CA VAL A 185 3.16 11.47 8.05
C VAL A 185 3.97 10.64 7.08
N LEU A 186 3.50 10.47 5.84
CA LEU A 186 4.15 9.58 4.88
C LEU A 186 5.53 10.10 4.46
N PHE A 187 5.64 11.37 4.07
CA PHE A 187 6.91 11.96 3.65
C PHE A 187 7.96 11.90 4.75
N ARG A 188 7.60 12.31 5.98
CA ARG A 188 8.51 12.24 7.14
C ARG A 188 8.96 10.80 7.43
N ARG A 189 8.11 9.80 7.18
CA ARG A 189 8.45 8.38 7.35
C ARG A 189 9.40 7.88 6.26
N LEU A 190 9.16 8.27 5.00
CA LEU A 190 10.08 7.97 3.90
C LEU A 190 11.47 8.53 4.15
N LEU A 191 11.59 9.79 4.59
CA LEU A 191 12.88 10.40 4.94
C LEU A 191 13.62 9.59 6.01
N LYS A 192 12.92 9.19 7.08
CA LYS A 192 13.51 8.37 8.15
C LYS A 192 13.95 6.99 7.66
N TRP A 193 13.17 6.35 6.78
CA TRP A 193 13.57 5.05 6.23
C TRP A 193 14.78 5.17 5.31
N ILE A 194 14.83 6.21 4.47
CA ILE A 194 15.98 6.49 3.61
C ILE A 194 17.22 6.75 4.46
N ASP A 195 17.14 7.64 5.46
CA ASP A 195 18.27 7.94 6.35
C ASP A 195 18.79 6.68 7.05
N ASN A 196 17.89 5.86 7.60
CA ASN A 196 18.27 4.58 8.20
C ASN A 196 18.92 3.62 7.19
N LEU A 197 18.45 3.57 5.94
CA LEU A 197 19.00 2.70 4.91
C LEU A 197 20.39 3.16 4.46
N ILE A 198 20.62 4.47 4.34
CA ILE A 198 21.93 5.05 4.04
C ILE A 198 22.93 4.71 5.17
N GLN A 199 22.50 4.83 6.42
CA GLN A 199 23.34 4.53 7.59
C GLN A 199 23.59 3.02 7.78
N LYS A 200 22.64 2.15 7.39
CA LYS A 200 22.71 0.68 7.58
C LYS A 200 23.37 -0.08 6.44
N THR A 201 24.00 0.59 5.48
CA THR A 201 24.64 -0.03 4.30
C THR A 201 25.71 -1.10 4.67
N ASP A 202 26.13 -1.18 5.95
CA ASP A 202 27.06 -2.20 6.49
C ASP A 202 26.42 -3.41 7.21
N GLN A 203 25.11 -3.51 7.41
CA GLN A 203 24.52 -4.67 8.13
C GLN A 203 23.28 -5.25 7.44
N LYS A 204 23.46 -6.43 6.83
CA LYS A 204 22.39 -7.28 6.29
C LYS A 204 21.53 -7.88 7.41
N GLY A 205 20.21 -7.69 7.30
CA GLY A 205 19.21 -8.56 7.91
C GLY A 205 18.26 -7.87 8.87
N GLU A 206 17.14 -7.34 8.37
CA GLU A 206 15.98 -7.04 9.23
C GLU A 206 15.00 -8.22 9.14
N GLN A 207 14.84 -8.95 10.25
CA GLN A 207 13.84 -10.00 10.41
C GLN A 207 12.43 -9.41 10.37
N ILE A 208 11.57 -9.99 9.52
CA ILE A 208 10.16 -9.61 9.39
C ILE A 208 9.36 -10.40 10.44
N SER A 209 8.98 -9.75 11.54
CA SER A 209 8.28 -10.39 12.67
C SER A 209 6.87 -10.93 12.38
N LEU A 210 6.32 -10.69 11.18
CA LEU A 210 4.99 -11.17 10.76
C LEU A 210 5.04 -12.04 9.49
N GLY A 211 6.23 -12.47 9.07
CA GLY A 211 6.44 -13.19 7.80
C GLY A 211 5.95 -14.65 7.76
N LEU A 212 5.28 -15.13 8.81
CA LEU A 212 4.85 -16.53 8.96
C LEU A 212 3.33 -16.73 8.76
N ILE A 213 2.55 -15.67 8.56
CA ILE A 213 1.12 -15.77 8.28
C ILE A 213 0.93 -15.87 6.77
N ASN A 214 0.50 -17.05 6.29
CA ASN A 214 0.32 -17.32 4.87
C ASN A 214 -0.90 -16.60 4.28
N ASP A 215 -2.00 -16.52 5.03
CA ASP A 215 -3.20 -15.76 4.65
C ASP A 215 -3.50 -14.65 5.66
N LEU A 216 -3.09 -13.42 5.31
CA LEU A 216 -3.30 -12.25 6.16
C LEU A 216 -4.77 -11.80 6.20
N GLU A 217 -5.55 -12.11 5.17
CA GLU A 217 -6.96 -11.72 5.05
C GLU A 217 -7.83 -12.61 5.94
N GLU A 218 -7.62 -13.93 5.87
CA GLU A 218 -8.24 -14.89 6.77
C GLU A 218 -7.87 -14.59 8.23
N TYR A 219 -6.59 -14.35 8.50
CA TYR A 219 -6.14 -13.96 9.83
C TYR A 219 -6.86 -12.70 10.33
N ASN A 220 -6.97 -11.63 9.52
CA ASN A 220 -7.63 -10.39 9.96
C ASN A 220 -9.12 -10.62 10.25
N ARG A 221 -9.80 -11.37 9.38
CA ARG A 221 -11.21 -11.74 9.57
C ARG A 221 -11.38 -12.52 10.88
N LEU A 222 -10.60 -13.59 11.06
CA LEU A 222 -10.67 -14.45 12.25
C LEU A 222 -10.30 -13.68 13.52
N TYR A 223 -9.28 -12.83 13.48
CA TYR A 223 -8.92 -11.96 14.59
C TYR A 223 -10.07 -11.04 14.98
N GLY A 224 -10.72 -10.42 14.00
CA GLY A 224 -11.90 -9.58 14.20
C GLY A 224 -13.06 -10.33 14.84
N GLU A 225 -13.33 -11.56 14.37
CA GLU A 225 -14.36 -12.44 14.92
C GLU A 225 -14.08 -12.85 16.37
N LEU A 226 -12.87 -13.34 16.64
CA LEU A 226 -12.46 -13.77 17.99
C LEU A 226 -12.42 -12.59 18.97
N LYS A 227 -11.96 -11.43 18.52
CA LYS A 227 -11.95 -10.21 19.33
C LYS A 227 -13.37 -9.77 19.69
N THR A 228 -14.31 -9.86 18.76
CA THR A 228 -15.72 -9.53 19.00
C THR A 228 -16.37 -10.55 19.92
N LYS A 229 -16.16 -11.84 19.64
CA LYS A 229 -16.80 -12.97 20.33
C LYS A 229 -16.30 -13.16 21.77
N TYR A 230 -14.99 -13.01 22.00
CA TYR A 230 -14.36 -13.31 23.28
C TYR A 230 -13.70 -12.08 23.90
N GLY A 231 -12.99 -11.29 23.08
CA GLY A 231 -12.16 -10.19 23.58
C GLY A 231 -12.91 -9.12 24.39
N THR A 232 -14.10 -8.71 23.94
CA THR A 232 -14.88 -7.64 24.62
C THR A 232 -15.30 -8.05 26.03
N GLU A 233 -15.78 -9.29 26.19
CA GLU A 233 -16.22 -9.81 27.49
C GLU A 233 -15.02 -10.12 28.39
N MET A 234 -13.95 -10.70 27.84
CA MET A 234 -12.72 -10.99 28.59
C MET A 234 -12.05 -9.72 29.14
N VAL A 235 -12.08 -8.61 28.39
CA VAL A 235 -11.63 -7.29 28.88
C VAL A 235 -12.48 -6.82 30.06
N ARG A 236 -13.80 -7.09 30.04
CA ARG A 236 -14.75 -6.66 31.07
C ARG A 236 -14.53 -7.39 32.39
N ILE A 237 -14.21 -8.68 32.35
CA ILE A 237 -14.05 -9.54 33.53
C ILE A 237 -12.57 -9.74 33.95
N TRP A 238 -11.67 -8.90 33.44
CA TRP A 238 -10.24 -9.03 33.68
C TRP A 238 -9.90 -8.90 35.18
N PRO A 239 -9.25 -9.90 35.80
CA PRO A 239 -9.06 -9.95 37.24
C PRO A 239 -7.77 -9.24 37.71
N GLU A 240 -6.84 -8.95 36.81
CA GLU A 240 -5.54 -8.38 37.16
C GLU A 240 -5.53 -6.85 37.15
N SER A 241 -4.53 -6.25 37.78
CA SER A 241 -4.30 -4.79 37.81
C SER A 241 -3.61 -4.25 36.56
N THR A 242 -3.36 -5.11 35.56
CA THR A 242 -2.75 -4.78 34.27
C THR A 242 -3.78 -4.20 33.28
N ASP A 243 -3.34 -3.57 32.19
CA ASP A 243 -4.28 -3.04 31.16
C ASP A 243 -4.97 -4.19 30.41
N PRO A 244 -6.27 -4.45 30.66
CA PRO A 244 -6.96 -5.60 30.11
C PRO A 244 -7.02 -5.56 28.58
N ARG A 245 -7.08 -4.36 27.98
CA ARG A 245 -7.17 -4.23 26.52
C ARG A 245 -5.89 -4.65 25.84
N LYS A 246 -4.75 -4.45 26.49
CA LYS A 246 -3.45 -4.86 25.93
C LYS A 246 -3.35 -6.38 25.93
N PHE A 247 -3.47 -7.00 27.11
CA PHE A 247 -3.21 -8.43 27.28
C PHE A 247 -4.27 -9.30 26.62
N VAL A 248 -5.56 -9.00 26.80
CA VAL A 248 -6.63 -9.80 26.18
C VAL A 248 -6.54 -9.75 24.66
N TYR A 249 -6.27 -8.59 24.05
CA TYR A 249 -6.19 -8.50 22.59
C TYR A 249 -4.89 -9.02 22.00
N GLU A 250 -3.83 -9.12 22.81
CA GLU A 250 -2.59 -9.84 22.49
C GLU A 250 -2.84 -11.34 22.49
N ASP A 251 -3.48 -11.88 23.54
CA ASP A 251 -3.85 -13.29 23.64
C ASP A 251 -4.80 -13.72 22.50
N VAL A 252 -5.78 -12.87 22.17
CA VAL A 252 -6.66 -13.11 21.01
C VAL A 252 -5.88 -13.12 19.71
N ALA A 253 -4.86 -12.26 19.55
CA ALA A 253 -4.01 -12.28 18.37
C ALA A 253 -3.18 -13.58 18.28
N ILE A 254 -2.61 -14.03 19.40
CA ILE A 254 -1.90 -15.30 19.48
C ILE A 254 -2.83 -16.48 19.17
N ALA A 255 -4.04 -16.50 19.75
CA ALA A 255 -5.02 -17.54 19.48
C ALA A 255 -5.46 -17.56 18.00
N THR A 256 -5.62 -16.39 17.38
CA THR A 256 -5.91 -16.28 15.94
C THR A 256 -4.77 -16.87 15.11
N TYR A 257 -3.52 -16.59 15.48
CA TYR A 257 -2.34 -17.08 14.75
C TYR A 257 -2.22 -18.61 14.76
N LEU A 258 -2.73 -19.25 15.82
CA LEU A 258 -2.65 -20.71 16.01
C LEU A 258 -3.80 -21.48 15.34
N LEU A 259 -4.85 -20.80 14.90
CA LEU A 259 -6.04 -21.39 14.27
C LEU A 259 -5.96 -21.26 12.75
#